data_AF-A0A1Q7W1J9-F1
#
_entry.id   AF-A0A1Q7W1J9-F1
#
_cell.length_a   1.000
_cell.length_b   1.000
_cell.length_c   1.000
_cell.angle_alpha   90.00
_cell.angle_beta   90.00
_cell.angle_gamma   90.00
#
_symmetry.space_group_name_H-M   'P 1'
#
loop_
_entity.id
_entity.type
_entity.pdbx_description
1 polymer ?
#
loop_
_entity_poly.entity_id
_entity_poly.type
_entity_poly.pdbx_seq_one_letter_code
_entity_poly.pdbx_strand_id
1 'polypeptide(L)'
;MVTTLTDRGYLVAEPGIPTHYRLGPRLFQLGSRFAGQVDLAREAQATAEAVAAECDETVQVAVLDGDFAVCVAKADSSQPVRVVVAIGNRLPVHACALGQVLLAGASDEVAFEHDEVGNDARGAAAPVRDHTGRIVAALGVSVPATREIAHCVPFVQKGAAELSQRLGYRSESEG
;
A
#
# COMPACT_ATOMS: atom_id res chain seq x y z
N MET A 1 28.76 3.48 8.83
CA MET A 1 27.37 3.88 8.51
C MET A 1 26.43 3.73 9.71
N VAL A 2 26.39 2.58 10.39
CA VAL A 2 25.50 2.36 11.56
C VAL A 2 25.80 3.32 12.72
N THR A 3 27.07 3.63 13.01
CA THR A 3 27.47 4.62 14.02
C THR A 3 26.84 5.99 13.78
N THR A 4 26.86 6.50 12.55
CA THR A 4 26.23 7.78 12.20
C THR A 4 24.71 7.78 12.40
N LEU A 5 24.04 6.65 12.13
CA LEU A 5 22.61 6.50 12.34
C LEU A 5 22.25 6.44 13.84
N THR A 6 23.10 5.79 14.65
CA THR A 6 22.96 5.77 16.11
C THR A 6 23.20 7.16 16.72
N ASP A 7 24.30 7.83 16.33
CA ASP A 7 24.66 9.17 16.83
C ASP A 7 23.60 10.22 16.49
N ARG A 8 22.95 10.09 15.33
CA ARG A 8 21.87 10.99 14.92
C ARG A 8 20.49 10.58 15.45
N GLY A 9 20.41 9.48 16.21
CA GLY A 9 19.19 9.00 16.85
C GLY A 9 18.19 8.32 15.91
N TYR A 10 18.61 7.95 14.70
CA TYR A 10 17.81 7.16 13.76
C TYR A 10 17.78 5.67 14.13
N LEU A 11 18.85 5.17 14.78
CA LEU A 11 18.89 3.84 15.38
C LEU A 11 19.23 3.95 16.87
N VAL A 12 18.80 2.96 17.66
CA VAL A 12 19.20 2.78 19.06
C VAL A 12 19.76 1.38 19.22
N ALA A 13 20.96 1.27 19.79
CA ALA A 13 21.55 -0.03 20.08
C ALA A 13 20.69 -0.78 21.11
N GLU A 14 20.42 -2.06 20.85
CA GLU A 14 19.67 -2.90 21.77
C GLU A 14 20.58 -3.35 22.92
N PRO A 15 20.20 -3.09 24.19
CA PRO A 15 21.04 -3.48 25.32
C PRO A 15 21.21 -5.00 25.40
N GLY A 16 22.45 -5.44 25.55
CA GLY A 16 22.76 -6.87 25.79
C GLY A 16 22.96 -7.72 24.54
N ILE A 17 22.71 -7.19 23.33
CA ILE A 17 22.94 -7.91 22.07
C ILE A 17 23.86 -7.05 21.18
N PRO A 18 25.16 -7.38 21.09
CA PRO A 18 26.07 -6.69 20.18
C PRO A 18 25.52 -6.75 18.76
N THR A 19 25.55 -5.63 18.04
CA THR A 19 25.10 -5.48 16.63
C THR A 19 23.58 -5.46 16.39
N HIS A 20 22.74 -5.57 17.42
CA HIS A 20 21.30 -5.34 17.29
C HIS A 20 20.93 -3.87 17.48
N TYR A 21 20.05 -3.38 16.62
CA TYR A 21 19.56 -2.00 16.65
C TYR A 21 18.05 -1.98 16.41
N ARG A 22 17.37 -1.08 17.09
CA ARG A 22 15.96 -0.74 16.85
C ARG A 22 15.84 0.67 16.27
N LEU A 23 14.70 0.98 15.68
CA LEU A 23 14.41 2.32 15.18
C LEU A 23 14.43 3.33 16.33
N GLY A 24 15.09 4.46 16.12
CA GLY A 24 15.20 5.54 17.09
C GLY A 24 14.13 6.62 16.91
N PRO A 25 13.88 7.44 17.96
CA PRO A 25 12.82 8.44 17.96
C PRO A 25 13.00 9.54 16.90
N ARG A 26 14.21 9.72 16.35
CA ARG A 26 14.46 10.64 15.22
C ARG A 26 13.69 10.21 13.97
N LEU A 27 13.53 8.90 13.72
CA LEU A 27 12.71 8.40 12.61
C LEU A 27 11.23 8.72 12.80
N PHE A 28 10.72 8.61 14.04
CA PHE A 28 9.35 9.03 14.36
C PHE A 28 9.15 10.53 14.17
N GLN A 29 10.10 11.36 14.61
CA GLN A 29 10.05 12.82 14.42
C GLN A 29 10.15 13.24 12.94
N LEU A 30 10.92 12.49 12.14
CA LEU A 30 10.99 12.71 10.69
C LEU A 30 9.66 12.33 10.04
N GLY A 31 9.09 11.19 10.43
CA GLY A 31 7.77 10.72 9.98
C GLY A 31 6.62 11.64 10.40
N SER A 32 6.68 12.24 11.60
CA SER A 32 5.63 13.14 12.08
C SER A 32 5.64 14.51 11.40
N ARG A 33 6.76 14.95 10.81
CA ARG A 33 6.80 16.11 9.90
C ARG A 33 6.26 15.80 8.51
N PHE A 34 6.16 14.52 8.16
CA PHE A 34 5.42 13.97 7.04
C PHE A 34 3.95 13.74 7.40
N ALA A 35 3.31 14.69 8.11
CA ALA A 35 1.97 14.54 8.67
C ALA A 35 0.92 14.05 7.64
N GLY A 36 1.02 14.50 6.37
CA GLY A 36 0.16 14.02 5.28
C GLY A 36 0.34 12.53 4.91
N GLN A 37 1.54 11.97 5.05
CA GLN A 37 1.78 10.53 4.89
C GLN A 37 1.29 9.71 6.09
N VAL A 38 1.33 10.29 7.30
CA VAL A 38 0.80 9.64 8.51
C VAL A 38 -0.73 9.53 8.45
N ASP A 39 -1.42 10.56 7.94
CA ASP A 39 -2.86 10.50 7.69
C ASP A 39 -3.20 9.52 6.56
N LEU A 40 -2.43 9.52 5.45
CA LEU A 40 -2.63 8.55 4.38
C LEU A 40 -2.51 7.10 4.88
N ALA A 41 -1.46 6.76 5.62
CA ALA A 41 -1.26 5.38 6.08
C ALA A 41 -2.37 4.92 7.02
N ARG A 42 -2.86 5.80 7.91
CA ARG A 42 -3.97 5.50 8.81
C ARG A 42 -5.28 5.28 8.05
N GLU A 43 -5.64 6.19 7.15
CA GLU A 43 -6.86 6.05 6.35
C GLU A 43 -6.77 4.85 5.40
N ALA A 44 -5.60 4.62 4.79
CA ALA A 44 -5.34 3.47 3.94
C ALA A 44 -5.49 2.15 4.69
N GLN A 45 -5.02 2.07 5.94
CA GLN A 45 -5.19 0.89 6.79
C GLN A 45 -6.67 0.61 7.08
N ALA A 46 -7.43 1.63 7.49
CA ALA A 46 -8.86 1.48 7.73
C ALA A 46 -9.63 1.06 6.46
N THR A 47 -9.27 1.61 5.29
CA THR A 47 -9.86 1.21 4.01
C THR A 47 -9.47 -0.22 3.64
N ALA A 48 -8.21 -0.61 3.81
CA ALA A 48 -7.76 -1.97 3.50
C ALA A 48 -8.52 -3.02 4.32
N GLU A 49 -8.72 -2.76 5.62
CA GLU A 49 -9.51 -3.61 6.51
C GLU A 49 -10.98 -3.71 6.08
N ALA A 50 -11.59 -2.58 5.69
CA ALA A 50 -12.97 -2.56 5.22
C ALA A 50 -13.14 -3.38 3.92
N VAL A 51 -12.25 -3.20 2.94
CA VAL A 51 -12.29 -3.94 1.67
C VAL A 51 -12.04 -5.43 1.93
N ALA A 52 -11.06 -5.78 2.77
CA ALA A 52 -10.78 -7.18 3.11
C ALA A 52 -11.96 -7.84 3.85
N ALA A 53 -12.71 -7.09 4.66
CA ALA A 53 -13.93 -7.60 5.29
C ALA A 53 -15.06 -7.88 4.28
N GLU A 54 -15.08 -7.19 3.13
CA GLU A 54 -16.06 -7.41 2.07
C GLU A 54 -15.67 -8.58 1.12
N CYS A 55 -14.39 -8.73 0.77
CA CYS A 55 -13.94 -9.75 -0.18
C CYS A 55 -13.21 -10.97 0.43
N ASP A 56 -12.84 -10.93 1.71
CA ASP A 56 -12.05 -11.95 2.43
C ASP A 56 -10.73 -12.34 1.73
N GLU A 57 -10.10 -11.36 1.08
CA GLU A 57 -8.82 -11.51 0.41
C GLU A 57 -7.78 -10.54 0.96
N THR A 58 -6.50 -10.78 0.65
CA THR A 58 -5.42 -9.91 1.12
C THR A 58 -5.49 -8.58 0.38
N VAL A 59 -5.67 -7.49 1.11
CA VAL A 59 -5.74 -6.13 0.57
C VAL A 59 -4.49 -5.36 1.00
N GLN A 60 -3.95 -4.56 0.11
CA GLN A 60 -2.79 -3.72 0.34
C GLN A 60 -2.95 -2.35 -0.32
N VAL A 61 -2.35 -1.34 0.29
CA VAL A 61 -2.21 -0.01 -0.30
C VAL A 61 -0.75 0.30 -0.45
N ALA A 62 -0.34 0.72 -1.65
CA ALA A 62 1.04 1.03 -1.97
C ALA A 62 1.21 2.46 -2.49
N VAL A 63 2.37 3.05 -2.21
CA VAL A 63 2.81 4.34 -2.75
C VAL A 63 3.99 4.15 -3.68
N LEU A 64 4.21 5.12 -4.58
CA LEU A 64 5.38 5.15 -5.45
C LEU A 64 6.61 5.69 -4.70
N ASP A 65 7.71 4.94 -4.72
CA ASP A 65 9.02 5.35 -4.22
C ASP A 65 10.11 4.94 -5.21
N GLY A 66 10.51 5.88 -6.07
CA GLY A 66 11.42 5.61 -7.19
C GLY A 66 10.82 4.58 -8.14
N ASP A 67 11.55 3.48 -8.37
CA ASP A 67 11.12 2.38 -9.24
C ASP A 67 10.33 1.29 -8.50
N PHE A 68 9.85 1.57 -7.29
CA PHE A 68 9.17 0.60 -6.44
C PHE A 68 7.78 1.06 -6.00
N ALA A 69 6.83 0.13 -6.02
CA ALA A 69 5.59 0.21 -5.26
C ALA A 69 5.88 -0.28 -3.84
N VAL A 70 5.68 0.58 -2.84
CA VAL A 70 5.97 0.28 -1.43
C VAL A 70 4.66 0.16 -0.67
N CYS A 71 4.41 -1.01 -0.09
CA CYS A 71 3.23 -1.26 0.72
C CYS A 71 3.26 -0.42 2.01
N VAL A 72 2.25 0.42 2.21
CA VAL A 72 2.14 1.31 3.39
C VAL A 72 1.02 0.89 4.34
N ALA A 73 0.05 0.11 3.85
CA ALA A 73 -1.05 -0.42 4.64
C ALA A 73 -1.49 -1.78 4.08
N LYS A 74 -2.04 -2.63 4.95
CA LYS A 74 -2.40 -4.01 4.61
C LYS A 74 -3.49 -4.56 5.52
N ALA A 75 -4.39 -5.36 4.94
CA ALA A 75 -5.22 -6.31 5.67
C ALA A 75 -5.01 -7.73 5.14
N ASP A 76 -4.82 -8.69 6.04
CA ASP A 76 -4.71 -10.11 5.71
C ASP A 76 -6.08 -10.73 5.46
N SER A 77 -6.17 -11.62 4.47
CA SER A 77 -7.29 -12.56 4.34
C SER A 77 -7.42 -13.44 5.58
N SER A 78 -8.65 -13.81 5.96
CA SER A 78 -8.88 -14.79 7.03
C SER A 78 -8.64 -16.24 6.58
N GLN A 79 -8.43 -16.45 5.27
CA GLN A 79 -8.28 -17.77 4.67
C GLN A 79 -6.94 -18.44 5.02
N PRO A 80 -6.92 -19.78 5.21
CA PRO A 80 -5.69 -20.51 5.51
C PRO A 80 -4.62 -20.38 4.43
N VAL A 81 -5.04 -20.45 3.15
CA VAL A 81 -4.18 -20.23 1.99
C VAL A 81 -4.43 -18.82 1.49
N ARG A 82 -3.45 -17.93 1.66
CA ARG A 82 -3.56 -16.51 1.32
C ARG A 82 -2.23 -15.97 0.82
N VAL A 83 -2.32 -14.88 0.07
CA VAL A 83 -1.16 -14.10 -0.32
C VAL A 83 -0.64 -13.33 0.89
N VAL A 84 0.65 -13.47 1.21
CA VAL A 84 1.28 -12.77 2.32
C VAL A 84 2.13 -11.62 1.80
N VAL A 85 1.73 -10.40 2.13
CA VAL A 85 2.48 -9.16 1.92
C VAL A 85 2.92 -8.60 3.29
N ALA A 86 4.05 -7.89 3.36
CA ALA A 86 4.44 -7.15 4.55
C ALA A 86 4.31 -5.64 4.32
N ILE A 87 3.98 -4.86 5.35
CA ILE A 87 4.14 -3.40 5.30
C ILE A 87 5.63 -3.09 5.10
N GLY A 88 5.93 -2.18 4.19
CA GLY A 88 7.29 -1.86 3.74
C GLY A 88 7.82 -2.78 2.64
N ASN A 89 7.07 -3.81 2.22
CA ASN A 89 7.44 -4.63 1.08
C ASN A 89 7.55 -3.75 -0.19
N ARG A 90 8.57 -4.04 -1.01
CA ARG A 90 8.88 -3.26 -2.22
C ARG A 90 8.78 -4.16 -3.44
N LEU A 91 7.88 -3.83 -4.35
CA LEU A 91 7.72 -4.52 -5.63
C LEU A 91 8.15 -3.59 -6.77
N PRO A 92 8.91 -4.08 -7.77
CA PRO A 92 9.23 -3.26 -8.94
C PRO A 92 7.94 -2.81 -9.64
N VAL A 93 7.81 -1.51 -9.94
CA VAL A 93 6.54 -0.95 -10.47
C VAL A 93 6.11 -1.51 -11.82
N HIS A 94 7.04 -2.03 -12.61
CA HIS A 94 6.74 -2.64 -13.91
C HIS A 94 6.25 -4.09 -13.80
N ALA A 95 6.33 -4.68 -12.61
CA ALA A 95 6.08 -6.10 -12.37
C ALA A 95 4.90 -6.35 -11.44
N CYS A 96 4.06 -5.34 -11.16
CA CYS A 96 2.83 -5.54 -10.39
C CYS A 96 1.67 -4.60 -10.80
N ALA A 97 0.43 -5.02 -10.52
CA ALA A 97 -0.79 -4.24 -10.81
C ALA A 97 -0.78 -2.88 -10.07
N LEU A 98 -0.33 -2.86 -8.82
CA LEU A 98 -0.17 -1.62 -8.04
C LEU A 98 0.78 -0.65 -8.75
N GLY A 99 1.91 -1.16 -9.25
CA GLY A 99 2.90 -0.39 -9.97
C GLY A 99 2.37 0.16 -11.29
N GLN A 100 1.60 -0.64 -12.04
CA GLN A 100 0.92 -0.19 -13.25
C GLN A 100 -0.02 0.99 -12.97
N VAL A 101 -0.85 0.91 -11.93
CA VAL A 101 -1.72 2.03 -11.51
C VAL A 101 -0.90 3.26 -11.12
N LEU A 102 0.15 3.08 -10.32
CA LEU A 102 1.00 4.18 -9.87
C LEU A 102 1.72 4.89 -11.04
N LEU A 103 1.98 4.18 -12.14
CA LEU A 103 2.57 4.73 -13.36
C LEU A 103 1.54 5.28 -14.36
N ALA A 104 0.26 4.93 -14.22
CA ALA A 104 -0.79 5.29 -15.18
C ALA A 104 -1.17 6.79 -15.20
N GLY A 105 -0.62 7.59 -14.29
CA GLY A 105 -0.79 9.04 -14.25
C GLY A 105 -2.19 9.49 -13.82
N ALA A 106 -3.11 9.61 -14.77
CA ALA A 106 -4.48 10.08 -14.53
C ALA A 106 -5.58 9.10 -14.97
N SER A 107 -5.25 7.89 -15.42
CA SER A 107 -6.24 6.88 -15.79
C SER A 107 -7.03 6.35 -14.58
N ASP A 108 -8.33 6.12 -14.75
CA ASP A 108 -9.19 5.43 -13.77
C ASP A 108 -9.23 3.91 -13.99
N GLU A 109 -8.38 3.39 -14.89
CA GLU A 109 -8.35 1.97 -15.22
C GLU A 109 -7.88 1.11 -14.05
N VAL A 110 -8.61 0.02 -13.80
CA VAL A 110 -8.18 -1.05 -12.92
C VAL A 110 -7.08 -1.83 -13.62
N ALA A 111 -5.92 -1.92 -12.99
CA ALA A 111 -4.84 -2.77 -13.46
C ALA A 111 -5.06 -4.20 -12.97
N PHE A 112 -4.69 -5.18 -13.82
CA PHE A 112 -4.73 -6.59 -13.49
C PHE A 112 -3.36 -7.22 -13.66
N GLU A 113 -3.07 -8.17 -12.78
CA GLU A 113 -1.84 -8.95 -12.78
C GLU A 113 -2.18 -10.41 -12.54
N HIS A 114 -1.45 -11.32 -13.20
CA HIS A 114 -1.70 -12.76 -13.12
C HIS A 114 -0.64 -13.54 -12.32
N ASP A 115 0.53 -12.96 -12.08
CA ASP A 115 1.62 -13.63 -11.36
C ASP A 115 2.48 -12.59 -10.61
N GLU A 116 2.15 -12.39 -9.34
CA GLU A 116 2.96 -11.57 -8.43
C GLU A 116 4.31 -12.28 -8.21
N VAL A 117 5.42 -11.62 -8.54
CA VAL A 117 6.77 -12.21 -8.60
C VAL A 117 7.05 -13.14 -7.42
N GLY A 118 6.98 -14.46 -7.68
CA GLY A 118 7.31 -15.51 -6.71
C GLY A 118 6.17 -15.96 -5.79
N ASN A 119 4.91 -15.62 -6.06
CA ASN A 119 3.79 -15.84 -5.13
C ASN A 119 2.58 -16.61 -5.72
N ASP A 120 2.58 -16.99 -7.01
CA ASP A 120 1.47 -17.69 -7.69
C ASP A 120 0.11 -17.04 -7.37
N ALA A 121 0.03 -15.73 -7.64
CA ALA A 121 -1.04 -14.86 -7.20
C ALA A 121 -1.53 -13.95 -8.31
N ARG A 122 -2.83 -13.64 -8.28
CA ARG A 122 -3.47 -12.65 -9.16
C ARG A 122 -3.73 -11.38 -8.38
N GLY A 123 -3.54 -10.25 -9.02
CA GLY A 123 -3.70 -8.92 -8.45
C GLY A 123 -4.68 -8.06 -9.24
N ALA A 124 -5.43 -7.22 -8.55
CA ALA A 124 -6.19 -6.13 -9.16
C ALA A 124 -5.98 -4.86 -8.32
N ALA A 125 -5.80 -3.71 -8.98
CA ALA A 125 -5.51 -2.45 -8.30
C ALA A 125 -6.29 -1.28 -8.91
N ALA A 126 -6.65 -0.31 -8.08
CA ALA A 126 -7.33 0.92 -8.46
C ALA A 126 -6.61 2.16 -7.89
N PRO A 127 -6.69 3.32 -8.58
CA PRO A 127 -5.98 4.53 -8.19
C PRO A 127 -6.59 5.20 -6.96
N VAL A 128 -5.73 5.71 -6.08
CA VAL A 128 -6.10 6.57 -4.96
C VAL A 128 -5.55 7.97 -5.23
N ARG A 129 -6.44 8.96 -5.24
CA ARG A 129 -6.14 10.33 -5.66
C ARG A 129 -6.14 11.31 -4.49
N ASP A 130 -5.30 12.33 -4.60
CA ASP A 130 -5.36 13.49 -3.70
C ASP A 130 -6.38 14.54 -4.18
N HIS A 131 -6.52 15.61 -3.41
CA HIS A 131 -7.39 16.76 -3.73
C HIS A 131 -7.05 17.46 -5.06
N THR A 132 -5.89 17.21 -5.67
CA THR A 132 -5.50 17.74 -7.00
C THR A 132 -5.86 16.78 -8.14
N GLY A 133 -6.36 15.58 -7.82
CA GLY A 133 -6.65 14.53 -8.78
C GLY A 133 -5.42 13.69 -9.17
N ARG A 134 -4.26 13.92 -8.56
CA ARG A 134 -3.05 13.12 -8.81
C ARG A 134 -3.15 11.78 -8.08
N ILE A 135 -2.72 10.71 -8.74
CA ILE A 135 -2.56 9.40 -8.09
C ILE A 135 -1.42 9.51 -7.07
N VAL A 136 -1.74 9.30 -5.80
CA VAL A 136 -0.79 9.33 -4.66
C VAL A 136 -0.59 7.96 -4.02
N ALA A 137 -1.50 7.02 -4.27
CA ALA A 137 -1.39 5.63 -3.87
C ALA A 137 -2.19 4.73 -4.84
N ALA A 138 -2.01 3.42 -4.71
CA ALA A 138 -2.85 2.41 -5.35
C ALA A 138 -3.36 1.46 -4.27
N LEU A 139 -4.66 1.16 -4.30
CA LEU A 139 -5.28 0.13 -3.46
C LEU A 139 -5.46 -1.11 -4.31
N GLY A 140 -5.02 -2.26 -3.82
CA GLY A 140 -5.14 -3.51 -4.55
C GLY A 140 -5.43 -4.70 -3.67
N VAL A 141 -5.94 -5.75 -4.32
CA VAL A 141 -6.23 -7.05 -3.74
C VAL A 141 -5.34 -8.09 -4.40
N SER A 142 -4.85 -9.04 -3.61
CA SER A 142 -4.09 -10.19 -4.09
C SER A 142 -4.79 -11.48 -3.67
N VAL A 143 -5.03 -12.37 -4.63
CA VAL A 143 -5.65 -13.68 -4.42
C VAL A 143 -4.73 -14.78 -4.93
N PRO A 144 -4.69 -15.97 -4.31
CA PRO A 144 -4.01 -17.13 -4.89
C PRO A 144 -4.50 -17.42 -6.31
N ALA A 145 -3.63 -17.89 -7.20
CA ALA A 145 -3.95 -18.11 -8.62
C ALA A 145 -5.10 -19.11 -8.87
N THR A 146 -5.44 -19.92 -7.88
CA THR A 146 -6.56 -20.86 -7.88
C THR A 146 -7.93 -20.22 -7.60
N ARG A 147 -7.97 -18.96 -7.15
CA ARG A 147 -9.21 -18.23 -6.81
C ARG A 147 -9.57 -17.18 -7.87
N GLU A 148 -10.86 -16.89 -7.96
CA GLU A 148 -11.39 -15.91 -8.91
C GLU A 148 -11.30 -14.50 -8.35
N ILE A 149 -10.63 -13.60 -9.06
CA ILE A 149 -10.43 -12.20 -8.61
C ILE A 149 -11.58 -11.25 -9.00
N ALA A 150 -12.41 -11.62 -9.97
CA ALA A 150 -13.42 -10.72 -10.55
C ALA A 150 -14.40 -10.18 -9.50
N HIS A 151 -14.77 -11.00 -8.51
CA HIS A 151 -15.67 -10.59 -7.42
C HIS A 151 -15.06 -9.54 -6.49
N CYS A 152 -13.73 -9.42 -6.42
CA CYS A 152 -13.05 -8.44 -5.57
C CYS A 152 -12.99 -7.04 -6.20
N VAL A 153 -13.04 -6.95 -7.53
CA VAL A 153 -12.80 -5.70 -8.28
C VAL A 153 -13.72 -4.54 -7.85
N PRO A 154 -15.05 -4.74 -7.69
CA PRO A 154 -15.93 -3.65 -7.28
C PRO A 154 -15.58 -3.09 -5.89
N PHE A 155 -15.16 -3.95 -4.95
CA PHE A 155 -14.76 -3.53 -3.61
C PHE A 155 -13.45 -2.75 -3.63
N VAL A 156 -12.49 -3.16 -4.47
CA VAL A 156 -11.23 -2.43 -4.69
C VAL A 156 -11.49 -1.03 -5.27
N GLN A 157 -12.33 -0.94 -6.30
CA GLN A 157 -12.68 0.35 -6.92
C GLN A 157 -13.40 1.28 -5.92
N LYS A 158 -14.40 0.75 -5.21
CA LYS A 158 -15.14 1.48 -4.17
C LYS A 158 -14.21 1.96 -3.06
N GLY A 159 -13.37 1.07 -2.52
CA GLY A 159 -12.42 1.41 -1.46
C GLY A 159 -11.41 2.46 -1.88
N ALA A 160 -10.87 2.37 -3.10
CA ALA A 160 -9.96 3.38 -3.64
C ALA A 160 -10.64 4.75 -3.82
N ALA A 161 -11.89 4.77 -4.29
CA ALA A 161 -12.67 6.00 -4.41
C ALA A 161 -12.97 6.63 -3.03
N GLU A 162 -13.40 5.84 -2.05
CA GLU A 162 -13.64 6.31 -0.68
C GLU A 162 -12.37 6.87 -0.03
N LEU A 163 -11.24 6.18 -0.19
CA LEU A 163 -9.96 6.68 0.31
C LEU A 163 -9.57 8.00 -0.38
N SER A 164 -9.77 8.10 -1.70
CA SER A 164 -9.54 9.34 -2.45
C SER A 164 -10.39 10.49 -1.90
N GLN A 165 -11.67 10.24 -1.62
CA GLN A 165 -12.58 11.25 -1.03
C GLN A 165 -12.10 11.73 0.34
N ARG A 166 -11.61 10.81 1.19
CA ARG A 166 -11.02 11.16 2.49
C ARG A 166 -9.75 11.99 2.36
N LEU A 167 -8.99 11.81 1.27
CA LEU A 167 -7.84 12.64 0.92
C LEU A 167 -8.21 13.95 0.21
N GLY A 168 -9.51 14.25 0.10
CA GLY A 168 -10.03 15.50 -0.44
C GLY A 168 -10.27 15.50 -1.95
N TYR A 169 -10.12 14.36 -2.64
CA TYR A 169 -10.50 14.24 -4.04
C TYR A 169 -12.01 14.38 -4.21
N ARG A 170 -12.44 15.18 -5.19
CA ARG A 170 -13.84 15.25 -5.63
C ARG A 170 -13.86 14.98 -7.13
N SER A 171 -14.58 13.94 -7.54
CA SER A 171 -14.78 13.64 -8.96
C SER A 171 -15.57 14.79 -9.61
N GLU A 172 -15.00 15.42 -10.63
CA GLU A 172 -15.72 16.35 -11.50
C GLU A 172 -16.67 15.56 -12.40
N SER A 173 -17.81 15.10 -11.85
CA SER A 173 -18.90 14.53 -12.66
C SER A 173 -20.21 14.44 -11.87
N GLU A 174 -20.80 15.60 -11.55
CA GLU A 174 -22.24 15.85 -11.61
C GLU A 174 -22.42 17.33 -11.97
N GLY A 175 -22.45 17.61 -13.29
CA GLY A 175 -22.72 18.91 -13.89
C GLY A 175 -23.31 18.71 -15.28
#